data_AF-A0A965UU91-F1
#
_entry.id   AF-A0A965UU91-F1
#
_cell.length_a   1.000
_cell.length_b   1.000
_cell.length_c   1.000
_cell.angle_alpha   90.00
_cell.angle_beta   90.00
_cell.angle_gamma   90.00
#
_symmetry.space_group_name_H-M   'P 1'
#
loop_
_entity.id
_entity.type
_entity.pdbx_description
1 polymer ?
#
loop_
_entity_poly.entity_id
_entity_poly.type
_entity_poly.pdbx_seq_one_letter_code
_entity_poly.pdbx_strand_id
1 'polypeptide(L)'
;MESNKTVNLIWFGESANLWGRSWIEELLKDVDLVYHYPKNKEGAVLLDNCIVVTNNSESYDYIEALDRANKKYAVILLSDETLTEPMFYLSSPNCIYAARTYFSPRYWRDDKVFTFGL
;
A
#
# COMPACT_ATOMS: atom_id res chain seq x y z
N MET A 1 3.16 -6.30 -28.22
CA MET A 1 2.34 -5.17 -27.75
C MET A 1 2.20 -5.40 -26.25
N GLU A 2 3.19 -4.93 -25.48
CA GLU A 2 3.10 -4.99 -24.02
C GLU A 2 1.95 -4.06 -23.64
N SER A 3 0.89 -4.62 -23.05
CA SER A 3 -0.10 -3.83 -22.35
C SER A 3 0.67 -3.09 -21.28
N ASN A 4 0.87 -1.77 -21.42
CA ASN A 4 1.25 -0.94 -20.28
C ASN A 4 0.18 -1.18 -19.21
N LYS A 5 0.49 -2.06 -18.26
CA LYS A 5 -0.43 -2.41 -17.18
C LYS A 5 -0.36 -1.28 -16.20
N THR A 6 -1.26 -0.32 -16.39
CA THR A 6 -1.47 0.75 -15.43
C THR A 6 -1.84 0.16 -14.07
N VAL A 7 -1.19 0.64 -13.02
CA VAL A 7 -1.40 0.20 -11.64
C VAL A 7 -2.16 1.30 -10.87
N ASN A 8 -3.19 0.90 -10.14
CA ASN A 8 -3.98 1.84 -9.33
C ASN A 8 -3.28 2.06 -7.99
N LEU A 9 -2.86 3.29 -7.69
CA LEU A 9 -2.28 3.63 -6.40
C LEU A 9 -3.32 4.36 -5.54
N ILE A 10 -3.68 3.75 -4.42
CA ILE A 10 -4.70 4.27 -3.50
C ILE A 10 -4.02 4.81 -2.27
N TRP A 11 -4.23 6.08 -1.95
CA TRP A 11 -3.63 6.70 -0.78
C TRP A 11 -4.68 7.49 -0.01
N PHE A 12 -4.95 7.04 1.21
CA PHE A 12 -5.92 7.68 2.11
C PHE A 12 -5.27 8.81 2.94
N GLY A 13 -6.09 9.80 3.31
CA GLY A 13 -5.75 10.79 4.32
C GLY A 13 -5.00 12.03 3.80
N GLU A 14 -4.83 13.00 4.69
CA GLU A 14 -4.05 14.24 4.45
C GLU A 14 -2.53 13.99 4.49
N SER A 15 -2.11 12.80 4.92
CA SER A 15 -0.71 12.38 5.00
C SER A 15 -0.05 12.17 3.62
N ALA A 16 -0.83 12.19 2.54
CA ALA A 16 -0.35 12.27 1.15
C ALA A 16 0.39 13.59 0.82
N ASN A 17 0.50 14.52 1.77
CA ASN A 17 1.11 15.83 1.58
C ASN A 17 2.65 15.75 1.45
N LEU A 18 3.07 15.86 0.18
CA LEU A 18 4.38 16.20 -0.39
C LEU A 18 5.58 15.27 -0.14
N TRP A 19 5.85 14.77 1.07
CA TRP A 19 7.11 14.04 1.30
C TRP A 19 7.08 12.59 0.82
N GLY A 20 6.06 11.82 1.22
CA GLY A 20 5.94 10.42 0.79
C GLY A 20 5.68 10.28 -0.72
N ARG A 21 5.11 11.31 -1.36
CA ARG A 21 4.78 11.26 -2.80
C ARG A 21 6.03 11.14 -3.67
N SER A 22 7.05 11.97 -3.42
CA SER A 22 8.32 11.90 -4.15
C SER A 22 8.97 10.52 -4.05
N TRP A 23 8.82 9.87 -2.89
CA TRP A 23 9.32 8.51 -2.67
C TRP A 23 8.55 7.45 -3.44
N ILE A 24 7.22 7.55 -3.45
CA ILE A 24 6.39 6.67 -4.27
C ILE A 24 6.73 6.84 -5.75
N GLU A 25 6.90 8.08 -6.21
CA GLU A 25 7.28 8.39 -7.59
C GLU A 25 8.67 7.82 -7.94
N GLU A 26 9.65 7.88 -7.04
CA GLU A 26 10.97 7.26 -7.28
C GLU A 26 10.91 5.72 -7.23
N LEU A 27 10.24 5.15 -6.22
CA LEU A 27 10.14 3.69 -6.04
C LEU A 27 9.41 3.01 -7.21
N LEU A 28 8.45 3.72 -7.81
CA LEU A 28 7.60 3.22 -8.89
C LEU A 28 7.81 4.01 -10.20
N LYS A 29 8.98 4.62 -10.40
CA LYS A 29 9.26 5.50 -11.55
C LYS A 29 9.08 4.84 -12.93
N ASP A 30 9.27 3.52 -12.99
CA ASP A 30 9.14 2.72 -14.20
C ASP A 30 7.75 2.07 -14.33
N VAL A 31 6.78 2.49 -13.51
CA VAL A 31 5.41 1.97 -13.49
C VAL A 31 4.42 3.07 -13.87
N ASP A 32 3.51 2.76 -14.81
CA ASP A 32 2.40 3.66 -15.13
C ASP A 32 1.37 3.66 -13.97
N LEU A 33 1.35 4.74 -13.18
CA LEU A 33 0.47 4.87 -12.02
C LEU A 33 -0.75 5.74 -12.28
N VAL A 34 -1.91 5.31 -11.78
CA VAL A 34 -3.09 6.16 -11.60
C VAL A 34 -3.31 6.38 -10.12
N TYR A 35 -3.18 7.64 -9.70
CA TYR A 35 -3.33 8.04 -8.31
C TYR A 35 -4.79 8.25 -7.94
N HIS A 36 -5.21 7.64 -6.85
CA HIS A 36 -6.51 7.81 -6.22
C HIS A 36 -6.29 8.30 -4.80
N TYR A 37 -6.91 9.43 -4.45
CA TYR A 37 -6.82 10.04 -3.12
C TYR A 37 -8.20 10.11 -2.45
N PRO A 38 -8.77 8.99 -1.99
CA PRO A 38 -10.06 9.01 -1.31
C PRO A 38 -9.94 9.75 0.03
N LYS A 39 -10.85 10.69 0.28
CA LYS A 39 -10.90 11.42 1.56
C LYS A 39 -11.34 10.53 2.72
N ASN A 40 -12.19 9.56 2.45
CA ASN A 40 -12.69 8.58 3.39
C ASN A 40 -13.04 7.28 2.63
N LYS A 41 -13.25 6.19 3.38
CA LYS A 41 -13.64 4.89 2.80
C LYS A 41 -15.04 4.91 2.16
N GLU A 42 -15.93 5.77 2.65
CA GLU A 42 -17.31 5.86 2.21
C GLU A 42 -17.38 6.45 0.80
N GLY A 43 -17.34 5.58 -0.20
CA GLY A 43 -17.35 5.95 -1.62
C GLY A 43 -16.07 5.63 -2.38
N ALA A 44 -15.03 5.11 -1.70
CA ALA A 44 -13.84 4.61 -2.39
C ALA A 44 -14.19 3.35 -3.19
N VAL A 45 -14.06 3.43 -4.51
CA VAL A 45 -14.27 2.26 -5.39
C VAL A 45 -13.16 1.23 -5.13
N LEU A 46 -13.54 -0.05 -5.02
CA LEU A 46 -12.58 -1.15 -4.90
C LEU A 46 -11.96 -1.45 -6.26
N LEU A 47 -10.67 -1.12 -6.42
CA LEU A 47 -9.96 -1.28 -7.68
C LEU A 47 -9.15 -2.57 -7.72
N ASP A 48 -9.07 -3.19 -8.89
CA ASP A 48 -8.16 -4.31 -9.16
C ASP A 48 -6.75 -3.81 -9.46
N ASN A 49 -5.76 -4.69 -9.32
CA ASN A 49 -4.34 -4.40 -9.56
C ASN A 49 -3.92 -3.11 -8.84
N CYS A 50 -4.23 -3.03 -7.55
CA CYS A 50 -3.98 -1.84 -6.77
C CYS A 50 -2.85 -1.99 -5.76
N ILE A 51 -2.18 -0.88 -5.51
CA ILE A 51 -1.23 -0.67 -4.43
C ILE A 51 -1.91 0.27 -3.44
N VAL A 52 -2.03 -0.14 -2.19
CA VAL A 52 -2.56 0.71 -1.12
C VAL A 52 -1.38 1.31 -0.36
N VAL A 53 -1.23 2.63 -0.43
CA VAL A 53 -0.26 3.37 0.37
C VAL A 53 -0.90 3.74 1.70
N THR A 54 -0.20 3.44 2.79
CA THR A 54 -0.67 3.70 4.13
C THR A 54 0.48 4.13 5.04
N ASN A 55 0.21 5.04 5.97
CA ASN A 55 1.21 5.48 6.95
C ASN A 55 0.91 4.92 8.35
N ASN A 56 -0.33 4.46 8.56
CA ASN A 56 -0.89 4.00 9.82
C ASN A 56 -2.09 3.06 9.51
N SER A 57 -3.10 3.02 10.37
CA SER A 57 -4.30 2.21 10.18
C SER A 57 -5.39 2.84 9.29
N GLU A 58 -5.20 4.04 8.73
CA GLU A 58 -6.19 4.77 7.93
C GLU A 58 -6.73 3.98 6.74
N SER A 59 -5.90 3.10 6.16
CA SER A 59 -6.27 2.31 4.99
C SER A 59 -6.79 0.90 5.34
N TYR A 60 -6.81 0.52 6.63
CA TYR A 60 -7.10 -0.85 7.06
C TYR A 60 -8.52 -1.29 6.66
N ASP A 61 -9.51 -0.41 6.82
CA ASP A 61 -10.88 -0.70 6.41
C ASP A 61 -11.00 -0.95 4.89
N TYR A 62 -10.24 -0.22 4.08
CA TYR A 62 -10.21 -0.43 2.62
C TYR A 62 -9.53 -1.76 2.26
N ILE A 63 -8.44 -2.09 2.94
CA ILE A 63 -7.71 -3.36 2.79
C ILE A 63 -8.61 -4.54 3.15
N GLU A 64 -9.35 -4.48 4.26
CA GLU A 64 -10.34 -5.50 4.61
C GLU A 64 -11.47 -5.62 3.58
N ALA A 65 -11.88 -4.50 2.98
CA ALA A 65 -12.90 -4.51 1.92
C ALA A 65 -12.38 -5.18 0.65
N LEU A 66 -11.11 -4.96 0.28
CA LEU A 66 -10.44 -5.68 -0.82
C LEU A 66 -10.36 -7.18 -0.52
N ASP A 67 -9.99 -7.56 0.70
CA ASP A 67 -9.94 -8.95 1.15
C ASP A 67 -11.30 -9.64 1.04
N ARG A 68 -12.35 -9.00 1.56
CA ARG A 68 -13.74 -9.48 1.47
C ARG A 68 -14.22 -9.61 0.03
N ALA A 69 -13.76 -8.75 -0.87
CA ALA A 69 -14.05 -8.80 -2.29
C ALA A 69 -13.14 -9.75 -3.09
N ASN A 70 -12.23 -10.46 -2.42
CA ASN A 70 -11.23 -11.36 -3.02
C ASN A 70 -10.35 -10.68 -4.10
N LYS A 71 -10.04 -9.40 -3.91
CA LYS A 71 -9.19 -8.63 -4.83
C LYS A 71 -7.74 -8.71 -4.40
N LYS A 72 -6.82 -8.92 -5.35
CA LYS A 72 -5.38 -8.90 -5.08
C LYS A 72 -4.87 -7.47 -4.97
N TYR A 73 -4.03 -7.21 -3.99
CA TYR A 73 -3.42 -5.91 -3.74
C TYR A 73 -2.02 -6.04 -3.13
N ALA A 74 -1.21 -5.00 -3.31
CA ALA A 74 0.00 -4.80 -2.54
C ALA A 74 -0.18 -3.63 -1.57
N VAL A 75 0.65 -3.57 -0.53
CA VAL A 75 0.67 -2.47 0.43
C VAL A 75 2.02 -1.77 0.38
N ILE A 76 2.04 -0.45 0.41
CA ILE A 76 3.25 0.32 0.73
C ILE A 76 3.00 1.02 2.05
N LEU A 77 3.80 0.68 3.05
CA LEU A 77 3.80 1.32 4.35
C LEU A 77 4.87 2.42 4.39
N LEU A 78 4.43 3.67 4.42
CA LEU A 78 5.28 4.84 4.64
C LEU A 78 5.10 5.32 6.08
N SER A 79 5.70 4.61 7.03
CA SER A 79 5.71 5.00 8.44
C SER A 79 7.15 5.16 8.91
N ASP A 80 7.46 6.30 9.52
CA ASP A 80 8.71 6.58 10.23
C ASP A 80 8.65 6.05 11.69
N GLU A 81 7.48 5.62 12.16
CA GLU A 81 7.27 5.09 13.49
C GLU A 81 7.24 3.55 13.52
N THR A 82 7.60 2.99 14.68
CA THR A 82 7.34 1.58 14.97
C THR A 82 5.84 1.37 15.09
N LEU A 83 5.20 0.90 14.01
CA LEU A 83 3.80 0.46 14.03
C LEU A 83 3.49 -0.40 15.26
N THR A 84 2.54 0.05 16.06
CA THR A 84 1.96 -0.72 17.17
C THR A 84 0.87 -1.68 16.67
N GLU A 85 0.24 -1.33 15.56
CA GLU A 85 -0.88 -2.06 14.97
C GLU A 85 -0.40 -3.33 14.26
N PRO A 86 -1.13 -4.45 14.37
CA PRO A 86 -0.85 -5.64 13.57
C PRO A 86 -1.01 -5.34 12.08
N MET A 87 -0.03 -5.70 11.27
CA MET A 87 -0.13 -5.71 9.80
C MET A 87 -0.91 -6.95 9.35
N PHE A 88 -2.21 -7.00 9.69
CA PHE A 88 -3.05 -8.19 9.49
C PHE A 88 -3.05 -8.67 8.02
N TYR A 89 -2.93 -7.74 7.08
CA TYR A 89 -2.93 -8.01 5.65
C TYR A 89 -1.79 -8.93 5.21
N LEU A 90 -0.67 -9.01 5.93
CA LEU A 90 0.40 -9.96 5.62
C LEU A 90 -0.08 -11.42 5.69
N SER A 91 -1.05 -11.72 6.56
CA SER A 91 -1.67 -13.04 6.64
C SER A 91 -2.68 -13.31 5.52
N SER A 92 -3.17 -12.27 4.83
CA SER A 92 -4.15 -12.44 3.77
C SER A 92 -3.52 -13.07 2.52
N PRO A 93 -4.15 -14.10 1.90
CA PRO A 93 -3.70 -14.61 0.61
C PRO A 93 -3.89 -13.60 -0.54
N ASN A 94 -4.63 -12.51 -0.30
CA ASN A 94 -4.89 -11.47 -1.28
C ASN A 94 -3.88 -10.33 -1.25
N CYS A 95 -3.21 -10.14 -0.11
CA CYS A 95 -2.00 -9.34 -0.06
C CYS A 95 -0.85 -10.11 -0.70
N ILE A 96 -0.39 -9.64 -1.86
CA ILE A 96 0.70 -10.27 -2.59
C ILE A 96 2.07 -9.85 -2.05
N TYR A 97 2.21 -8.58 -1.68
CA TYR A 97 3.44 -7.99 -1.16
C TYR A 97 3.14 -6.79 -0.26
N ALA A 98 4.05 -6.52 0.67
CA ALA A 98 4.08 -5.31 1.46
C ALA A 98 5.50 -4.70 1.40
N ALA A 99 5.60 -3.47 0.94
CA ALA A 99 6.84 -2.70 0.97
C ALA A 99 6.84 -1.78 2.20
N ARG A 100 7.99 -1.59 2.86
CA ARG A 100 8.11 -0.70 4.04
C ARG A 100 9.44 0.06 4.10
N THR A 101 9.39 1.29 4.59
CA THR A 101 10.55 2.19 4.79
C THR A 101 11.35 1.92 6.06
N TYR A 102 10.71 1.41 7.12
CA TYR A 102 11.34 1.19 8.43
C TYR A 102 11.59 -0.29 8.71
N PHE A 103 12.65 -0.64 9.42
CA PHE A 103 13.00 -2.01 9.76
C PHE A 103 12.31 -2.50 11.05
N SER A 104 11.60 -3.62 11.01
CA SER A 104 11.12 -4.29 12.24
C SER A 104 11.57 -5.75 12.27
N PRO A 105 12.32 -6.20 13.31
CA PRO A 105 12.79 -7.58 13.40
C PRO A 105 11.67 -8.63 13.31
N ARG A 106 10.45 -8.26 13.73
CA ARG A 106 9.27 -9.13 13.69
C ARG A 106 8.92 -9.61 12.27
N TYR A 107 9.21 -8.80 11.27
CA TYR A 107 8.82 -9.05 9.88
C TYR A 107 10.03 -9.32 8.96
N TRP A 108 11.22 -9.51 9.54
CA TRP A 108 12.46 -9.76 8.80
C TRP A 108 12.42 -11.02 7.93
N ARG A 109 11.67 -12.05 8.35
CA ARG A 109 11.57 -13.34 7.66
C ARG A 109 10.23 -13.55 6.96
N ASP A 110 9.43 -12.49 6.80
CA ASP A 110 8.16 -12.61 6.10
C ASP A 110 8.40 -12.47 4.60
N ASP A 111 8.08 -13.52 3.84
CA ASP A 111 8.37 -13.60 2.39
C ASP A 111 7.60 -12.56 1.55
N LYS A 112 6.55 -11.94 2.11
CA LYS A 112 5.80 -10.88 1.44
C LYS A 112 6.40 -9.50 1.70
N VAL A 113 7.32 -9.37 2.66
CA VAL A 113 7.80 -8.08 3.13
C VAL A 113 9.09 -7.71 2.43
N PHE A 114 9.04 -6.61 1.67
CA PHE A 114 10.20 -5.96 1.10
C PHE A 114 10.52 -4.70 1.90
N THR A 115 11.76 -4.57 2.38
CA THR A 115 12.21 -3.35 3.07
C THR A 115 13.00 -2.50 2.08
N PHE A 116 12.65 -1.23 1.97
CA PHE A 116 13.39 -0.25 1.18
C PHE A 116 13.91 0.87 2.06
N GLY A 117 15.08 1.40 1.69
CA GLY A 117 15.69 2.53 2.39
C GLY A 117 15.06 3.85 1.94
N LEU A 118 15.03 4.80 2.87
CA LEU A 118 15.00 6.23 2.59
C LEU A 118 16.45 6.76 2.59
#